data_AF-A0A259BWU1-F1
#
_entry.id   AF-A0A259BWU1-F1
#
_cell.length_a   1.000
_cell.length_b   1.000
_cell.length_c   1.000
_cell.angle_alpha   90.00
_cell.angle_beta   90.00
_cell.angle_gamma   90.00
#
_symmetry.space_group_name_H-M   'P 1'
#
loop_
_entity.id
_entity.type
_entity.pdbx_description
1 polymer ?
#
loop_
_entity_poly.entity_id
_entity_poly.type
_entity_poly.pdbx_seq_one_letter_code
_entity_poly.pdbx_strand_id
1 'polypeptide(L)'
;MSHPPPHPSDRPVRVLFVFAWLAGGPEEGLLRLLSQTIDPARFRIDALPCRLQDATLDPTHERLAALGITVDRAAYEMGFDDTVRYLERKIAGYEIVVSCQDVADIYPAMERLRHHPPLIEYGRSVVEAMAGPKHLTTRYVAATEAARAAAADRMPDRPEAAMLIP
;
A
#
# COMPACT_ATOMS: atom_id res chain seq x y z
N MET A 1 15.59 -3.67 20.50
CA MET A 1 14.63 -3.21 21.53
C MET A 1 13.43 -4.13 21.47
N SER A 2 13.16 -4.91 22.52
CA SER A 2 11.97 -5.78 22.57
C SER A 2 10.74 -4.92 22.89
N HIS A 3 9.82 -4.82 21.94
CA HIS A 3 8.51 -4.22 22.22
C HIS A 3 7.74 -5.10 23.21
N PRO A 4 7.00 -4.50 24.16
CA PRO A 4 6.12 -5.28 25.03
C PRO A 4 5.11 -6.07 24.18
N PRO A 5 4.74 -7.30 24.60
CA PRO A 5 3.74 -8.08 23.89
C PRO A 5 2.40 -7.32 23.85
N PRO A 6 1.62 -7.44 22.76
CA PRO A 6 0.31 -6.80 22.65
C PRO A 6 -0.62 -7.25 23.78
N HIS A 7 -1.47 -6.35 24.28
CA HIS A 7 -2.46 -6.72 25.29
C HIS A 7 -3.49 -7.67 24.66
N PRO A 8 -4.04 -8.66 25.37
CA PRO A 8 -5.02 -9.62 24.81
C PRO A 8 -6.28 -8.98 24.20
N SER A 9 -6.57 -7.72 24.54
CA SER A 9 -7.69 -6.95 23.99
C SER A 9 -7.34 -6.08 22.79
N ASP A 10 -6.04 -5.94 22.46
CA ASP A 10 -5.60 -5.11 21.35
C ASP A 10 -5.92 -5.83 20.05
N ARG A 11 -6.74 -5.19 19.21
CA ARG A 11 -6.91 -5.66 17.84
C ARG A 11 -5.59 -5.49 17.08
N PRO A 12 -5.20 -6.44 16.22
CA PRO A 12 -4.04 -6.24 15.35
C PRO A 12 -4.20 -4.97 14.51
N VAL A 13 -3.12 -4.23 14.31
CA VAL A 13 -3.05 -3.10 13.39
C VAL A 13 -3.30 -3.61 11.98
N ARG A 14 -4.29 -3.07 11.30
CA ARG A 14 -4.66 -3.46 9.94
C ARG A 14 -3.97 -2.55 8.94
N VAL A 15 -3.21 -3.18 8.05
CA VAL A 15 -2.47 -2.52 6.98
C VAL A 15 -3.11 -2.93 5.65
N LEU A 16 -3.60 -1.94 4.90
CA LEU A 16 -4.11 -2.14 3.55
C LEU A 16 -3.03 -1.80 2.54
N PHE A 17 -2.60 -2.78 1.75
CA PHE A 17 -1.79 -2.53 0.57
C PHE A 17 -2.70 -2.35 -0.64
N VAL A 18 -2.64 -1.18 -1.26
CA VAL A 18 -3.38 -0.85 -2.48
C VAL A 18 -2.40 -0.92 -3.64
N PHE A 19 -2.73 -1.70 -4.65
CA PHE A 19 -1.91 -1.91 -5.84
C PHE A 19 -2.59 -1.34 -7.06
N ALA A 20 -1.80 -0.82 -8.00
CA ALA A 20 -2.35 -0.47 -9.30
C ALA A 20 -2.86 -1.74 -10.02
N TRP A 21 -2.15 -2.86 -9.86
CA TRP A 21 -2.52 -4.21 -10.31
C TRP A 21 -1.63 -5.26 -9.61
N LEU A 22 -2.01 -6.54 -9.68
CA LEU A 22 -1.13 -7.66 -9.34
C LEU A 22 -0.69 -8.39 -10.61
N ALA A 23 0.58 -8.74 -10.69
CA ALA A 23 1.20 -9.50 -11.79
C ALA A 23 2.40 -10.35 -11.32
N GLY A 24 2.55 -10.61 -10.02
CA GLY A 24 3.66 -11.39 -9.45
C GLY A 24 5.00 -10.66 -9.45
N GLY A 25 4.98 -9.34 -9.43
CA GLY A 25 6.14 -8.46 -9.38
C GLY A 25 6.77 -8.29 -7.98
N PRO A 26 7.78 -7.41 -7.89
CA PRO A 26 8.58 -7.22 -6.68
C PRO A 26 7.80 -6.67 -5.47
N GLU A 27 6.77 -5.85 -5.72
CA GLU A 27 5.87 -5.32 -4.70
C GLU A 27 5.09 -6.45 -4.01
N GLU A 28 4.60 -7.45 -4.75
CA GLU A 28 4.02 -8.65 -4.13
C GLU A 28 5.07 -9.48 -3.39
N GLY A 29 6.30 -9.52 -3.90
CA GLY A 29 7.43 -10.13 -3.21
C GLY A 29 7.66 -9.54 -1.81
N LEU A 30 7.57 -8.22 -1.68
CA LEU A 30 7.64 -7.52 -0.40
C LEU A 30 6.48 -7.94 0.52
N LEU A 31 5.27 -8.01 -0.02
CA LEU A 31 4.08 -8.39 0.75
C LEU A 31 4.21 -9.82 1.32
N ARG A 32 4.74 -10.74 0.50
CA ARG A 32 5.04 -12.11 0.93
C ARG A 32 6.07 -12.14 2.05
N LEU A 33 7.18 -11.41 1.89
CA LEU A 33 8.22 -11.34 2.93
C LEU A 33 7.67 -10.76 4.24
N LEU A 34 6.88 -9.70 4.16
CA LEU A 34 6.25 -9.09 5.32
C LEU A 34 5.31 -10.06 6.03
N SER A 35 4.44 -10.76 5.29
CA SER A 35 3.52 -11.75 5.90
C SER A 35 4.23 -12.90 6.63
N GLN A 36 5.46 -13.22 6.24
CA GLN A 36 6.25 -14.29 6.84
C GLN A 36 7.09 -13.83 8.04
N THR A 37 7.29 -12.52 8.20
CA THR A 37 8.21 -11.94 9.19
C THR A 37 7.49 -11.09 10.24
N ILE A 38 6.32 -10.56 9.92
CA ILE A 38 5.54 -9.73 10.84
C ILE A 38 4.78 -10.59 11.84
N ASP A 39 4.65 -10.10 13.08
CA ASP A 39 3.88 -10.79 14.13
C ASP A 39 2.36 -10.69 13.82
N PRO A 40 1.68 -11.80 13.51
CA PRO A 40 0.26 -11.78 13.16
C PRO A 40 -0.66 -11.45 14.34
N ALA A 41 -0.16 -11.52 15.59
CA ALA A 41 -0.89 -11.03 16.76
C ALA A 41 -0.91 -9.49 16.82
N ARG A 42 0.03 -8.83 16.16
CA ARG A 42 0.18 -7.37 16.17
C ARG A 42 -0.26 -6.71 14.87
N PHE A 43 -0.14 -7.40 13.74
CA PHE A 43 -0.43 -6.83 12.43
C PHE A 43 -1.23 -7.79 11.56
N ARG A 44 -2.14 -7.23 10.75
CA ARG A 44 -2.83 -7.94 9.67
C ARG A 44 -2.65 -7.18 8.37
N ILE A 45 -2.38 -7.90 7.30
CA ILE A 45 -2.14 -7.36 5.97
C ILE A 45 -3.26 -7.83 5.05
N ASP A 46 -3.94 -6.87 4.42
CA ASP A 46 -4.88 -7.11 3.33
C ASP A 46 -4.35 -6.41 2.07
N ALA A 47 -4.69 -6.94 0.89
CA ALA A 47 -4.31 -6.38 -0.40
C ALA A 47 -5.55 -6.03 -1.24
N LEU A 48 -5.49 -4.92 -1.97
CA LEU A 48 -6.54 -4.47 -2.89
C LEU A 48 -5.91 -3.95 -4.18
N PRO A 49 -5.94 -4.73 -5.26
CA PRO A 49 -5.57 -4.24 -6.58
C PRO A 49 -6.71 -3.52 -7.29
N CYS A 50 -6.44 -2.32 -7.79
CA CYS A 50 -7.43 -1.46 -8.45
C CYS A 50 -7.74 -1.88 -9.89
N ARG A 51 -6.81 -2.58 -10.57
CA ARG A 51 -7.01 -3.04 -11.95
C ARG A 51 -6.59 -4.49 -12.12
N LEU A 52 -7.32 -5.20 -12.97
CA LEU A 52 -6.94 -6.53 -13.43
C LEU A 52 -5.96 -6.37 -14.60
N GLN A 53 -4.71 -6.77 -14.40
CA GLN A 53 -3.72 -6.87 -15.47
C GLN A 53 -3.59 -8.34 -15.88
N ASP A 54 -3.85 -8.62 -17.16
CA ASP A 54 -3.79 -9.93 -17.82
C ASP A 54 -3.99 -11.15 -16.89
N ALA A 55 -5.26 -11.48 -16.65
CA ALA A 55 -5.68 -12.50 -15.69
C ALA A 55 -5.33 -13.94 -16.11
N THR A 56 -4.77 -14.15 -17.30
CA THR A 56 -4.85 -15.46 -17.95
C THR A 56 -3.95 -16.53 -17.34
N LEU A 57 -2.96 -16.19 -16.51
CA LEU A 57 -2.05 -17.18 -15.91
C LEU A 57 -1.45 -16.78 -14.55
N ASP A 58 -1.99 -15.79 -13.83
CA ASP A 58 -1.34 -15.31 -12.60
C ASP A 58 -1.87 -15.98 -11.31
N PRO A 59 -1.15 -16.94 -10.70
CA PRO A 59 -1.51 -17.52 -9.40
C PRO A 59 -1.21 -16.60 -8.21
N THR A 60 -0.87 -15.33 -8.43
CA THR A 60 -0.51 -14.39 -7.36
C THR A 60 -1.60 -14.28 -6.30
N HIS A 61 -2.88 -14.22 -6.66
CA HIS A 61 -3.93 -14.18 -5.65
C HIS A 61 -3.99 -15.44 -4.80
N GLU A 62 -3.80 -16.61 -5.40
CA GLU A 62 -3.77 -17.89 -4.69
C GLU A 62 -2.57 -17.98 -3.76
N ARG A 63 -1.40 -17.52 -4.22
CA ARG A 63 -0.17 -17.45 -3.40
C ARG A 63 -0.33 -16.52 -2.21
N LEU A 64 -0.95 -15.35 -2.40
CA LEU A 64 -1.21 -14.40 -1.31
C LEU A 64 -2.25 -14.96 -0.33
N ALA A 65 -3.32 -15.59 -0.82
CA ALA A 65 -4.32 -16.22 0.02
C ALA A 65 -3.73 -17.37 0.86
N ALA A 66 -2.82 -18.17 0.29
CA ALA A 66 -2.12 -19.24 1.02
C ALA A 66 -1.22 -18.71 2.16
N LEU A 67 -0.85 -17.43 2.13
CA LEU A 67 -0.13 -16.74 3.20
C LEU A 67 -1.06 -16.06 4.21
N GLY A 68 -2.38 -16.25 4.07
CA GLY A 68 -3.39 -15.63 4.93
C GLY A 68 -3.69 -14.16 4.59
N ILE A 69 -3.22 -13.66 3.45
CA ILE A 69 -3.49 -12.29 2.99
C ILE A 69 -4.83 -12.30 2.26
N THR A 70 -5.78 -11.49 2.73
CA THR A 70 -7.04 -11.28 2.01
C THR A 70 -6.77 -10.39 0.80
N VAL A 71 -7.08 -10.88 -0.41
CA VAL A 71 -7.01 -10.08 -1.64
C VAL A 71 -8.41 -9.67 -2.06
N ASP A 72 -8.70 -8.38 -1.93
CA ASP A 72 -9.96 -7.77 -2.29
C ASP A 72 -9.98 -7.41 -3.78
N ARG A 73 -10.74 -8.17 -4.56
CA ARG A 73 -10.78 -8.08 -6.02
C ARG A 73 -11.93 -7.23 -6.54
N ALA A 74 -12.69 -6.57 -5.65
CA ALA A 74 -13.92 -5.87 -6.03
C ALA A 74 -13.68 -4.78 -7.09
N ALA A 75 -12.53 -4.10 -7.04
CA ALA A 75 -12.20 -3.02 -7.96
C ALA A 75 -11.95 -3.48 -9.41
N TYR A 76 -11.77 -4.77 -9.69
CA TYR A 76 -11.50 -5.28 -11.04
C TYR A 76 -12.60 -5.00 -12.06
N GLU A 77 -13.83 -4.88 -11.59
CA GLU A 77 -15.01 -4.64 -12.43
C GLU A 77 -15.48 -3.18 -12.35
N MET A 78 -14.77 -2.33 -11.61
CA MET A 78 -15.16 -0.95 -11.33
C MET A 78 -14.48 0.03 -12.30
N GLY A 79 -15.22 1.05 -12.71
CA GLY A 79 -14.64 2.25 -13.31
C GLY A 79 -13.93 3.11 -12.26
N PHE A 80 -13.12 4.07 -12.72
CA PHE A 80 -12.32 4.95 -11.85
C PHE A 80 -13.12 5.60 -10.71
N ASP A 81 -14.24 6.26 -11.01
CA ASP A 81 -15.04 6.96 -9.99
C ASP A 81 -15.64 6.00 -8.93
N ASP A 82 -16.00 4.79 -9.35
CA ASP A 82 -16.52 3.76 -8.44
C ASP A 82 -15.40 3.16 -7.59
N THR A 83 -14.22 2.96 -8.16
CA THR A 83 -13.01 2.55 -7.43
C THR A 83 -12.63 3.58 -6.38
N VAL A 84 -12.65 4.88 -6.70
CA VAL A 84 -12.39 5.97 -5.75
C VAL A 84 -13.37 5.93 -4.57
N ARG A 85 -14.68 5.79 -4.83
CA ARG A 85 -15.70 5.68 -3.77
C ARG A 85 -15.55 4.40 -2.97
N TYR A 86 -15.13 3.31 -3.61
CA TYR A 86 -14.89 2.04 -2.96
C TYR A 86 -13.70 2.12 -1.99
N LEU A 87 -12.58 2.67 -2.47
CA LEU A 87 -11.38 2.91 -1.68
C LEU A 87 -11.66 3.83 -0.49
N GLU A 88 -12.41 4.93 -0.68
CA GLU A 88 -12.84 5.82 0.41
C GLU A 88 -13.45 5.01 1.57
N ARG A 89 -14.44 4.16 1.26
CA ARG A 89 -15.09 3.32 2.28
C ARG A 89 -14.16 2.27 2.87
N LYS A 90 -13.31 1.66 2.04
CA LYS A 90 -12.40 0.59 2.46
C LYS A 90 -11.33 1.12 3.41
N ILE A 91 -10.67 2.21 3.04
CA ILE A 91 -9.56 2.84 3.77
C ILE A 91 -9.97 3.21 5.20
N ALA A 92 -11.20 3.68 5.41
CA ALA A 92 -11.71 4.04 6.73
C ALA A 92 -11.68 2.88 7.76
N GLY A 93 -11.55 1.63 7.30
CA GLY A 93 -11.45 0.45 8.15
C GLY A 93 -10.02 0.00 8.49
N TYR A 94 -8.99 0.76 8.10
CA TYR A 94 -7.58 0.43 8.28
C TYR A 94 -6.82 1.50 9.04
N GLU A 95 -5.82 1.08 9.82
CA GLU A 95 -4.95 1.99 10.56
C GLU A 95 -3.79 2.52 9.70
N ILE A 96 -3.36 1.78 8.68
CA ILE A 96 -2.27 2.17 7.77
C ILE A 96 -2.66 1.79 6.35
N VAL A 97 -2.35 2.67 5.40
CA VAL A 97 -2.48 2.39 3.97
C VAL A 97 -1.12 2.47 3.30
N VAL A 98 -0.80 1.47 2.48
CA VAL A 98 0.38 1.43 1.65
C VAL A 98 -0.04 1.46 0.18
N SER A 99 0.34 2.47 -0.58
CA SER A 99 0.09 2.59 -2.02
C SER A 99 1.29 2.13 -2.81
N CYS A 100 1.10 1.16 -3.70
CA CYS A 100 2.13 0.55 -4.53
C CYS A 100 1.90 0.86 -6.02
N GLN A 101 2.98 1.14 -6.76
CA GLN A 101 2.95 1.30 -8.24
C GLN A 101 2.13 2.51 -8.74
N ASP A 102 2.19 3.65 -8.03
CA ASP A 102 1.47 4.88 -8.43
C ASP A 102 -0.04 4.65 -8.68
N VAL A 103 -0.76 4.28 -7.62
CA VAL A 103 -2.21 4.05 -7.69
C VAL A 103 -2.95 5.37 -7.93
N ALA A 104 -3.41 5.60 -9.16
CA ALA A 104 -4.12 6.83 -9.54
C ALA A 104 -5.34 7.14 -8.65
N ASP A 105 -6.05 6.10 -8.20
CA ASP A 105 -7.29 6.21 -7.42
C ASP A 105 -7.06 6.61 -5.94
N ILE A 106 -5.84 6.47 -5.41
CA ILE A 106 -5.60 6.56 -3.96
C ILE A 106 -5.79 7.96 -3.39
N TYR A 107 -5.29 8.98 -4.09
CA TYR A 107 -5.38 10.36 -3.65
C TYR A 107 -6.81 10.88 -3.67
N PRO A 108 -7.55 10.74 -4.79
CA PRO A 108 -8.97 11.10 -4.82
C PRO A 108 -9.79 10.38 -3.74
N ALA A 109 -9.47 9.13 -3.41
CA ALA A 109 -10.17 8.41 -2.34
C ALA A 109 -9.84 8.97 -0.94
N MET A 110 -8.56 9.23 -0.68
CA MET A 110 -8.08 9.75 0.60
C MET A 110 -8.55 11.18 0.88
N GLU A 111 -8.59 12.04 -0.15
CA GLU A 111 -9.06 13.44 -0.05
C GLU A 111 -10.54 13.55 0.36
N ARG A 112 -11.31 12.48 0.19
CA ARG A 112 -12.73 12.42 0.57
C ARG A 112 -12.93 12.09 2.05
N LEU A 113 -11.89 11.60 2.73
CA LEU A 113 -11.96 11.23 4.15
C LEU A 113 -11.81 12.45 5.05
N ARG A 114 -12.67 12.57 6.08
CA ARG A 114 -12.50 13.59 7.13
C ARG A 114 -11.24 13.35 7.96
N HIS A 115 -10.92 12.07 8.21
CA HIS A 115 -9.72 11.62 8.88
C HIS A 115 -9.15 10.47 8.05
N HIS A 116 -7.91 10.64 7.60
CA HIS A 116 -7.24 9.61 6.83
C HIS A 116 -6.17 8.91 7.69
N PRO A 117 -6.00 7.59 7.54
CA PRO A 117 -4.83 6.91 8.10
C PRO A 117 -3.54 7.44 7.46
N PRO A 118 -2.37 7.20 8.06
CA PRO A 118 -1.09 7.44 7.41
C PRO A 118 -1.01 6.71 6.06
N LEU A 119 -0.69 7.46 5.00
CA LEU A 119 -0.41 6.92 3.68
C LEU A 119 1.09 6.74 3.53
N ILE A 120 1.52 5.50 3.31
CA ILE A 120 2.87 5.17 2.91
C ILE A 120 2.84 4.89 1.41
N GLU A 121 3.69 5.53 0.65
CA GLU A 121 3.90 5.15 -0.76
C GLU A 121 5.13 4.27 -0.85
N TYR A 122 5.02 3.17 -1.59
CA TYR A 122 6.16 2.34 -1.97
C TYR A 122 6.36 2.45 -3.48
N GLY A 123 7.56 2.86 -3.89
CA GLY A 123 7.90 2.95 -5.30
C GLY A 123 9.33 2.57 -5.61
N ARG A 124 9.53 2.13 -6.85
CA ARG A 124 10.77 1.48 -7.29
C ARG A 124 11.50 2.27 -8.36
N SER A 125 10.83 3.23 -8.99
CA SER A 125 11.37 4.03 -10.07
C SER A 125 11.23 5.52 -9.79
N VAL A 126 12.07 6.33 -10.47
CA VAL A 126 11.94 7.78 -10.47
C VAL A 126 10.59 8.21 -11.03
N VAL A 127 10.06 7.49 -12.02
CA VAL A 127 8.75 7.80 -12.62
C VAL A 127 7.63 7.71 -11.59
N GLU A 128 7.57 6.62 -10.82
CA GLU A 128 6.60 6.46 -9.72
C GLU A 128 6.81 7.50 -8.61
N ALA A 129 8.06 7.83 -8.28
CA ALA A 129 8.38 8.83 -7.28
C ALA A 129 7.90 10.24 -7.67
N MET A 130 7.95 10.56 -8.96
CA MET A 130 7.52 11.84 -9.50
C MET A 130 6.00 11.91 -9.74
N ALA A 131 5.33 10.76 -9.85
CA ALA A 131 3.92 10.67 -10.16
C ALA A 131 3.00 11.01 -8.98
N GLY A 132 1.78 11.44 -9.32
CA GLY A 132 0.78 11.87 -8.36
C GLY A 132 1.19 13.11 -7.53
N PRO A 133 0.24 13.63 -6.73
CA PRO A 133 0.58 14.56 -5.66
C PRO A 133 1.27 13.80 -4.49
N LYS A 134 1.95 14.50 -3.58
CA LYS A 134 2.60 13.92 -2.38
C LYS A 134 2.14 14.52 -1.04
N HIS A 135 1.04 15.29 -1.07
CA HIS A 135 0.60 16.09 0.08
C HIS A 135 0.04 15.23 1.23
N LEU A 136 -0.52 14.06 0.93
CA LEU A 136 -0.99 13.09 1.93
C LEU A 136 0.04 12.00 2.28
N THR A 137 1.12 11.86 1.50
CA THR A 137 2.21 10.91 1.78
C THR A 137 2.83 11.19 3.15
N THR A 138 2.64 10.30 4.11
CA THR A 138 3.33 10.40 5.39
C THR A 138 4.77 9.92 5.29
N ARG A 139 5.02 8.87 4.51
CA ARG A 139 6.36 8.35 4.17
C ARG A 139 6.37 7.85 2.74
N TYR A 140 7.46 8.11 2.02
CA TYR A 140 7.74 7.47 0.75
C TYR A 140 8.90 6.49 0.95
N VAL A 141 8.67 5.21 0.71
CA VAL A 141 9.69 4.16 0.82
C VAL A 141 10.12 3.76 -0.58
N ALA A 142 11.39 4.03 -0.89
CA ALA A 142 11.97 3.80 -2.20
C ALA A 142 12.79 2.51 -2.24
N ALA A 143 12.75 1.79 -3.36
CA ALA A 143 13.63 0.64 -3.60
C ALA A 143 15.03 1.03 -4.10
N THR A 144 15.22 2.27 -4.54
CA THR A 144 16.50 2.78 -5.04
C THR A 144 16.77 4.20 -4.54
N GLU A 145 18.04 4.57 -4.43
CA GLU A 145 18.44 5.93 -4.00
C GLU A 145 17.94 7.00 -4.97
N ALA A 146 17.91 6.72 -6.27
CA ALA A 146 17.38 7.64 -7.28
C ALA A 146 15.88 7.90 -7.08
N ALA A 147 15.08 6.85 -6.81
CA ALA A 147 13.67 7.02 -6.49
C ALA A 147 13.46 7.75 -5.16
N ARG A 148 14.31 7.48 -4.15
CA ARG A 148 14.29 8.19 -2.86
C ARG A 148 14.52 9.69 -3.05
N ALA A 149 15.57 10.06 -3.79
CA ALA A 149 15.91 11.46 -4.06
C ALA A 149 14.78 12.17 -4.82
N ALA A 150 14.24 11.53 -5.87
CA ALA A 150 13.10 12.07 -6.62
C ALA A 150 11.86 12.29 -5.74
N ALA A 151 11.57 11.36 -4.82
CA ALA A 151 10.46 11.53 -3.89
C ALA A 151 10.71 12.67 -2.88
N ALA A 152 11.95 12.85 -2.42
CA ALA A 152 12.33 13.95 -1.55
C ALA A 152 12.13 15.31 -2.25
N ASP A 153 12.48 15.41 -3.53
CA ASP A 153 12.27 16.63 -4.33
C ASP A 153 10.78 16.98 -4.49
N ARG A 154 9.89 15.97 -4.47
CA ARG A 154 8.43 16.15 -4.51
C ARG A 154 7.82 16.48 -3.14
N MET A 155 8.60 16.37 -2.07
CA MET A 155 8.20 16.66 -0.69
C MET A 155 9.17 17.66 -0.03
N PRO A 156 9.34 18.88 -0.59
CA PRO A 156 10.40 19.81 -0.19
C PRO A 156 10.30 20.27 1.27
N ASP A 157 9.10 20.28 1.85
CA ASP A 157 8.89 20.64 3.26
C ASP A 157 9.23 19.51 4.25
N ARG A 158 9.41 18.28 3.75
CA ARG A 158 9.68 17.06 4.55
C ARG A 158 10.53 16.04 3.77
N PRO A 159 11.69 16.42 3.23
CA PRO A 159 12.49 15.52 2.37
C PRO A 159 12.95 14.25 3.09
N GLU A 160 13.10 14.30 4.42
CA GLU A 160 13.41 13.16 5.28
C GLU A 160 12.30 12.12 5.37
N ALA A 161 11.08 12.45 4.94
CA ALA A 161 9.98 11.49 4.82
C ALA A 161 10.19 10.51 3.65
N ALA A 162 11.10 10.81 2.72
CA ALA A 162 11.55 9.89 1.68
C ALA A 162 12.71 9.03 2.19
N MET A 163 12.48 7.73 2.29
CA MET A 163 13.39 6.75 2.89
C MET A 163 13.76 5.68 1.87
N LEU A 164 14.98 5.18 1.95
CA LEU A 164 15.37 3.95 1.24
C LEU A 164 14.93 2.75 2.07
N ILE A 165 14.45 1.69 1.42
CA ILE A 165 14.25 0.41 2.11
C ILE A 165 15.62 -0.07 2.68
N PRO A 166 15.70 -0.49 3.96
CA PRO A 166 16.97 -0.86 4.60
C PRO A 166 17.66 -2.09 3.99
#